data_AF-A0A0S7E7Y3-F1
#
_entry.id   AF-A0A0S7E7Y3-F1
#
_cell.length_a   1.000
_cell.length_b   1.000
_cell.length_c   1.000
_cell.angle_alpha   90.00
_cell.angle_beta   90.00
_cell.angle_gamma   90.00
#
_symmetry.space_group_name_H-M   'P 1'
#
loop_
_entity.id
_entity.type
_entity.pdbx_description
1 polymer ?
#
loop_
_entity_poly.entity_id
_entity_poly.type
_entity_poly.pdbx_seq_one_letter_code
_entity_poly.pdbx_strand_id
1 'polypeptide(L)'
;MTTTDLSKLQYYIDVLPARLEQFTEEEFSYKETEGKWSKKEILGHLIDSATNNHHRFVRGQFEDNPVVSYAQNEWVEVSAYQQMQQDTVIRTWKMYNAFLLEIVCNISVEVLNTKMANGHTLAFLVEDYVSHLEHHLGQIFDDFDFKA
;
A
#
# COMPACT_ATOMS: atom_id res chain seq x y z
N MET A 1 16.62 -0.14 7.45
CA MET A 1 16.27 -0.59 6.10
C MET A 1 17.07 -1.81 5.73
N THR A 2 16.43 -2.96 5.87
CA THR A 2 16.98 -4.19 5.31
C THR A 2 16.62 -4.24 3.82
N THR A 3 17.51 -4.76 2.99
CA THR A 3 17.24 -5.04 1.57
C THR A 3 16.02 -5.96 1.36
N THR A 4 15.59 -6.64 2.43
CA THR A 4 14.54 -7.64 2.44
C THR A 4 13.15 -7.03 2.20
N ASP A 5 12.81 -5.89 2.82
CA ASP A 5 11.44 -5.35 2.72
C ASP A 5 11.14 -4.74 1.34
N LEU A 6 12.14 -4.12 0.72
CA LEU A 6 12.03 -3.65 -0.67
C LEU A 6 11.93 -4.83 -1.65
N SER A 7 12.64 -5.93 -1.37
CA SER A 7 12.54 -7.15 -2.18
C SER A 7 11.15 -7.77 -2.09
N LYS A 8 10.51 -7.74 -0.91
CA LYS A 8 9.12 -8.15 -0.71
C LYS A 8 8.15 -7.27 -1.50
N LEU A 9 8.28 -5.94 -1.39
CA LEU A 9 7.42 -5.02 -2.13
C LEU A 9 7.52 -5.25 -3.64
N GLN A 10 8.73 -5.40 -4.17
CA GLN A 10 8.96 -5.75 -5.58
C GLN A 10 8.26 -7.07 -5.95
N TYR A 11 8.43 -8.11 -5.15
CA TYR A 11 7.75 -9.40 -5.36
C TYR A 11 6.22 -9.24 -5.42
N TYR A 12 5.63 -8.46 -4.51
CA TYR A 12 4.19 -8.20 -4.49
C TYR A 12 3.72 -7.45 -5.74
N ILE A 13 4.47 -6.44 -6.20
CA ILE A 13 4.20 -5.69 -7.43
C ILE A 13 4.16 -6.62 -8.65
N ASP A 14 5.04 -7.62 -8.69
CA ASP A 14 5.17 -8.53 -9.82
C ASP A 14 4.11 -9.63 -9.83
N VAL A 15 3.76 -10.17 -8.65
CA VAL A 15 2.92 -11.38 -8.55
C VAL A 15 1.43 -11.07 -8.33
N LEU A 16 1.10 -10.07 -7.51
CA LEU A 16 -0.28 -9.86 -7.08
C LEU A 16 -1.26 -9.48 -8.19
N PRO A 17 -0.89 -8.67 -9.21
CA PRO A 17 -1.83 -8.31 -10.28
C PRO A 17 -2.46 -9.54 -10.94
N ALA A 18 -1.62 -10.52 -11.31
CA ALA A 18 -2.09 -11.76 -11.93
C ALA A 18 -2.96 -12.62 -11.00
N ARG A 19 -2.73 -12.56 -9.68
CA ARG A 19 -3.58 -13.25 -8.69
C ARG A 19 -4.91 -12.54 -8.48
N LEU A 20 -4.90 -11.22 -8.41
CA LEU A 20 -6.11 -10.39 -8.26
C LEU A 20 -7.02 -10.52 -9.48
N GLU A 21 -6.45 -10.64 -10.68
CA GLU A 21 -7.17 -10.89 -11.93
C GLU A 21 -7.87 -12.27 -11.99
N GLN A 22 -7.57 -13.20 -11.08
CA GLN A 22 -8.26 -14.49 -10.99
C GLN A 22 -9.61 -14.39 -10.28
N PHE A 23 -9.84 -13.35 -9.47
CA PHE A 23 -11.16 -13.12 -8.89
C PHE A 23 -12.13 -12.65 -9.97
N THR A 24 -13.33 -13.21 -9.97
CA THR A 24 -14.46 -12.61 -10.67
C THR A 24 -14.84 -11.27 -10.03
N GLU A 25 -15.49 -10.40 -10.80
CA GLU A 25 -15.98 -9.11 -10.28
C GLU A 25 -16.91 -9.31 -9.07
N GLU A 26 -17.73 -10.36 -9.07
CA GLU A 26 -18.62 -10.70 -7.94
C GLU A 26 -17.82 -11.05 -6.69
N GLU A 27 -16.82 -11.93 -6.79
CA GLU A 27 -15.96 -12.32 -5.66
C GLU A 27 -15.14 -11.14 -5.14
N PHE A 28 -14.59 -10.32 -6.04
CA PHE A 28 -13.72 -9.21 -5.64
C PHE A 28 -14.52 -8.07 -4.99
N SER A 29 -15.75 -7.87 -5.45
CA SER A 29 -16.69 -6.87 -4.92
C SER A 29 -17.58 -7.38 -3.79
N TYR A 30 -17.51 -8.66 -3.43
CA TYR A 30 -18.35 -9.22 -2.38
C TYR A 30 -18.07 -8.56 -1.02
N LYS A 31 -19.15 -8.15 -0.32
CA LYS A 31 -19.10 -7.63 1.05
C LYS A 31 -19.81 -8.61 1.97
N GLU A 32 -19.10 -9.12 2.97
CA GLU A 32 -19.70 -10.02 3.98
C GLU A 32 -20.82 -9.33 4.77
N THR A 33 -20.66 -8.04 5.05
CA THR A 33 -21.63 -7.18 5.74
C THR A 33 -21.50 -5.76 5.21
N GLU A 34 -22.52 -4.92 5.37
CA GLU A 34 -22.49 -3.52 4.89
C GLU A 34 -21.31 -2.70 5.45
N GLY A 35 -20.88 -3.00 6.68
CA GLY A 35 -19.78 -2.28 7.35
C GLY A 35 -18.37 -2.86 7.12
N LYS A 36 -18.23 -4.00 6.44
CA LYS A 36 -16.93 -4.58 6.12
C LYS A 36 -16.54 -4.24 4.68
N TRP A 37 -15.25 -3.96 4.47
CA TRP A 37 -14.73 -3.74 3.13
C TRP A 37 -14.74 -5.03 2.30
N SER A 38 -15.06 -4.91 1.00
CA SER A 38 -14.79 -5.95 0.01
C SER A 38 -13.29 -6.10 -0.25
N LYS A 39 -12.88 -7.18 -0.93
CA LYS A 39 -11.49 -7.34 -1.38
C LYS A 39 -11.06 -6.18 -2.29
N LYS A 40 -11.97 -5.67 -3.12
CA LYS A 40 -11.75 -4.50 -3.98
C LYS A 40 -11.56 -3.22 -3.18
N GLU A 41 -12.38 -2.99 -2.15
CA GLU A 41 -12.22 -1.86 -1.23
C GLU A 41 -10.93 -1.96 -0.40
N ILE A 42 -10.51 -3.16 0.02
CA ILE A 42 -9.22 -3.37 0.71
C ILE A 42 -8.05 -3.03 -0.23
N LEU A 43 -8.10 -3.44 -1.51
CA LEU A 43 -7.07 -3.05 -2.46
C LEU A 43 -7.08 -1.53 -2.72
N GLY A 44 -8.28 -0.92 -2.76
CA GLY A 44 -8.46 0.53 -2.80
C GLY A 44 -7.81 1.23 -1.61
N HIS A 45 -8.04 0.75 -0.40
CA HIS A 45 -7.39 1.23 0.82
C HIS A 45 -5.85 1.14 0.72
N LEU A 46 -5.31 0.09 0.10
CA LEU A 46 -3.87 -0.01 -0.13
C LEU A 46 -3.34 1.05 -1.12
N ILE A 47 -4.17 1.52 -2.07
CA ILE A 47 -3.84 2.68 -2.91
C ILE A 47 -3.82 3.95 -2.04
N ASP A 48 -4.83 4.16 -1.19
CA ASP A 48 -4.89 5.29 -0.27
C ASP A 48 -3.67 5.33 0.66
N SER A 49 -3.29 4.18 1.24
CA SER A 49 -2.11 4.03 2.07
C SER A 49 -0.83 4.36 1.30
N ALA A 50 -0.69 3.90 0.06
CA ALA A 50 0.44 4.21 -0.80
C ALA A 50 0.52 5.73 -1.08
N THR A 51 -0.59 6.40 -1.40
CA THR A 51 -0.59 7.85 -1.67
C THR A 51 -0.21 8.68 -0.44
N ASN A 52 -0.64 8.27 0.76
CA ASN A 52 -0.24 8.95 1.99
C ASN A 52 1.23 8.68 2.35
N ASN A 53 1.72 7.46 2.13
CA ASN A 53 3.13 7.15 2.36
C ASN A 53 4.06 7.82 1.34
N HIS A 54 3.62 8.04 0.10
CA HIS A 54 4.35 8.88 -0.85
C HIS A 54 4.66 10.26 -0.25
N HIS A 55 3.65 10.94 0.32
CA HIS A 55 3.88 12.22 0.98
C HIS A 55 4.89 12.11 2.12
N ARG A 56 4.81 11.06 2.95
CA ARG A 56 5.77 10.85 4.05
C ARG A 56 7.19 10.65 3.52
N PHE A 57 7.37 9.78 2.52
CA PHE A 57 8.66 9.45 1.93
C PHE A 57 9.29 10.62 1.20
N VAL A 58 8.51 11.49 0.55
CA VAL A 58 9.04 12.64 -0.18
C VAL A 58 9.22 13.85 0.74
N ARG A 59 8.17 14.28 1.43
CA ARG A 59 8.21 15.48 2.28
C ARG A 59 9.15 15.30 3.45
N GLY A 60 9.21 14.12 4.05
CA GLY A 60 10.11 13.86 5.18
C GLY A 60 11.59 14.01 4.83
N GLN A 61 11.98 14.02 3.55
CA GLN A 61 13.39 14.25 3.16
C GLN A 61 13.82 15.71 3.35
N PHE A 62 12.90 16.67 3.22
CA PHE A 62 13.23 18.10 3.21
C PHE A 62 12.42 18.96 4.19
N GLU A 63 11.27 18.49 4.68
CA GLU A 63 10.52 19.12 5.76
C GLU A 63 10.98 18.58 7.13
N ASP A 64 10.78 19.38 8.17
CA ASP A 64 11.06 18.96 9.55
C ASP A 64 9.87 18.16 10.11
N ASN A 65 10.00 16.83 10.13
CA ASN A 65 9.03 15.89 10.69
C ASN A 65 7.55 16.17 10.31
N PRO A 66 7.21 16.18 9.01
CA PRO A 66 5.85 16.47 8.58
C PRO A 66 4.85 15.43 9.09
N VAL A 67 3.63 15.89 9.39
CA VAL A 67 2.52 15.04 9.79
C VAL A 67 1.59 14.81 8.59
N VAL A 68 1.40 13.55 8.23
CA VAL A 68 0.51 13.07 7.17
C VAL A 68 -0.38 11.96 7.71
N SER A 69 -1.66 12.27 7.88
CA SER A 69 -2.70 11.34 8.37
C SER A 69 -3.91 11.38 7.43
N TYR A 70 -4.66 10.29 7.40
CA TYR A 70 -5.89 10.18 6.63
C TYR A 70 -6.92 9.35 7.40
N ALA A 71 -8.20 9.63 7.16
CA ALA A 71 -9.31 8.93 7.79
C ALA A 71 -9.71 7.77 6.86
N GLN A 72 -9.22 6.57 7.16
CA GLN A 72 -9.20 5.44 6.23
C GLN A 72 -10.59 5.01 5.74
N ASN A 73 -11.60 5.07 6.61
CA ASN A 73 -12.97 4.66 6.28
C ASN A 73 -13.60 5.67 5.33
N GLU A 74 -13.44 6.94 5.64
CA GLU A 74 -13.94 8.06 4.87
C GLU A 74 -13.27 8.10 3.49
N TRP A 75 -11.97 7.80 3.39
CA TRP A 75 -11.27 7.72 2.11
C TRP A 75 -11.81 6.59 1.24
N VAL A 76 -11.93 5.37 1.77
CA VAL A 76 -12.50 4.24 1.01
C VAL A 76 -13.94 4.55 0.56
N GLU A 77 -14.74 5.14 1.44
CA GLU A 77 -16.13 5.54 1.13
C GLU A 77 -16.20 6.55 -0.01
N VAL A 78 -15.46 7.67 0.08
CA VAL A 78 -15.55 8.76 -0.92
C VAL A 78 -14.78 8.45 -2.21
N SER A 79 -13.73 7.63 -2.15
CA SER A 79 -13.04 7.12 -3.33
C SER A 79 -13.94 6.18 -4.15
N ALA A 80 -14.98 5.59 -3.55
CA ALA A 80 -15.97 4.78 -4.24
C ALA A 80 -15.36 3.61 -5.04
N TYR A 81 -14.35 2.94 -4.47
CA TYR A 81 -13.65 1.81 -5.10
C TYR A 81 -14.59 0.69 -5.52
N GLN A 82 -15.65 0.47 -4.75
CA GLN A 82 -16.69 -0.52 -5.02
C GLN A 82 -17.35 -0.30 -6.40
N GLN A 83 -17.44 0.94 -6.87
CA GLN A 83 -18.04 1.31 -8.16
C GLN A 83 -17.02 1.37 -9.31
N MET A 84 -15.72 1.29 -9.01
CA MET A 84 -14.67 1.28 -10.03
C MET A 84 -14.58 -0.08 -10.73
N GLN A 85 -14.11 -0.04 -11.97
CA GLN A 85 -13.72 -1.25 -12.71
C GLN A 85 -12.55 -1.94 -12.00
N GLN A 86 -12.64 -3.26 -11.81
CA GLN A 86 -11.59 -4.06 -11.17
C GLN A 86 -10.20 -3.81 -11.78
N ASP A 87 -10.07 -3.80 -13.11
CA ASP A 87 -8.81 -3.50 -13.81
C ASP A 87 -8.20 -2.15 -13.41
N THR A 88 -9.05 -1.13 -13.22
CA THR A 88 -8.58 0.20 -12.83
C THR A 88 -7.98 0.18 -11.43
N VAL A 89 -8.60 -0.52 -10.48
CA VAL A 89 -8.08 -0.62 -9.10
C VAL A 89 -6.76 -1.40 -9.08
N ILE A 90 -6.72 -2.56 -9.75
CA ILE A 90 -5.52 -3.42 -9.81
C ILE A 90 -4.34 -2.70 -10.45
N ARG A 91 -4.54 -2.08 -11.63
CA ARG A 91 -3.46 -1.38 -12.34
C ARG A 91 -2.99 -0.14 -11.59
N THR A 92 -3.90 0.62 -10.99
CA THR A 92 -3.54 1.76 -10.15
C THR A 92 -2.66 1.32 -8.99
N TRP A 93 -3.07 0.29 -8.25
CA TRP A 93 -2.29 -0.25 -7.14
C TRP A 93 -0.88 -0.66 -7.58
N LYS A 94 -0.77 -1.40 -8.69
CA LYS A 94 0.52 -1.86 -9.23
C LYS A 94 1.43 -0.68 -9.59
N MET A 95 0.91 0.23 -10.42
CA MET A 95 1.70 1.35 -10.95
C MET A 95 2.15 2.29 -9.84
N TYR A 96 1.27 2.56 -8.87
CA TYR A 96 1.60 3.45 -7.77
C TYR A 96 2.66 2.83 -6.85
N ASN A 97 2.55 1.54 -6.54
CA ASN A 97 3.56 0.84 -5.74
C ASN A 97 4.92 0.75 -6.45
N ALA A 98 4.95 0.48 -7.75
CA ALA A 98 6.17 0.51 -8.54
C ALA A 98 6.82 1.90 -8.50
N PHE A 99 6.02 2.97 -8.62
CA PHE A 99 6.50 4.33 -8.49
C PHE A 99 7.07 4.64 -7.09
N LEU A 100 6.40 4.20 -6.02
CA LEU A 100 6.91 4.35 -4.66
C LEU A 100 8.23 3.63 -4.45
N LEU A 101 8.36 2.41 -4.97
CA LEU A 101 9.58 1.63 -4.88
C LEU A 101 10.76 2.37 -5.51
N GLU A 102 10.58 2.93 -6.71
CA GLU A 102 11.60 3.77 -7.37
C GLU A 102 12.00 4.98 -6.51
N ILE A 103 11.03 5.67 -5.89
CA ILE A 103 11.32 6.80 -4.98
C ILE A 103 12.18 6.31 -3.81
N VAL A 104 11.74 5.27 -3.11
CA VAL A 104 12.38 4.79 -1.89
C VAL A 104 13.80 4.27 -2.16
N CYS A 105 14.01 3.57 -3.28
CA CYS A 105 15.32 3.10 -3.71
C CYS A 105 16.34 4.23 -3.96
N ASN A 106 15.87 5.44 -4.23
CA ASN A 106 16.73 6.61 -4.46
C ASN A 106 17.00 7.43 -3.19
N ILE A 107 16.38 7.11 -2.04
CA ILE A 107 16.64 7.79 -0.78
C ILE A 107 17.96 7.28 -0.20
N SER A 108 18.89 8.19 0.15
CA SER A 108 20.16 7.79 0.74
C SER A 108 19.97 7.11 2.10
N VAL A 109 20.86 6.17 2.44
CA VAL A 109 20.84 5.47 3.74
C VAL A 109 20.92 6.44 4.91
N GLU A 110 21.69 7.53 4.78
CA GLU A 110 21.76 8.58 5.80
C GLU A 110 20.39 9.25 6.00
N VAL A 111 19.74 9.67 4.93
CA VAL A 111 18.42 10.32 4.97
C VAL A 111 17.38 9.37 5.55
N LEU A 112 17.37 8.11 5.12
CA LEU A 112 16.45 7.09 5.63
C LEU A 112 16.51 6.93 7.16
N ASN A 113 17.71 7.02 7.74
CA ASN A 113 17.92 6.76 9.16
C ASN A 113 17.89 8.02 10.04
N THR A 114 17.98 9.23 9.46
CA THR A 114 18.05 10.49 10.22
C THR A 114 16.84 11.38 10.04
N LYS A 115 16.20 11.35 8.87
CA LYS A 115 15.01 12.15 8.58
C LYS A 115 13.75 11.44 9.06
N MET A 116 12.75 12.25 9.39
CA MET A 116 11.53 11.79 10.04
C MET A 116 10.28 12.32 9.36
N ALA A 117 9.20 11.57 9.49
CA ALA A 117 7.82 11.99 9.27
C ALA A 117 6.93 11.26 10.28
N ASN A 118 5.83 11.88 10.70
CA ASN A 118 4.93 11.33 11.72
C ASN A 118 5.64 10.87 13.02
N GLY A 119 6.78 11.45 13.38
CA GLY A 119 7.54 11.05 14.57
C GLY A 119 8.37 9.77 14.40
N HIS A 120 8.49 9.23 13.19
CA HIS A 120 9.29 8.03 12.88
C HIS A 120 10.33 8.30 11.80
N THR A 121 11.42 7.53 11.79
CA THR A 121 12.41 7.60 10.69
C THR A 121 11.78 7.12 9.39
N LEU A 122 12.29 7.63 8.25
CA LEU A 122 11.80 7.17 6.95
C LEU A 122 12.06 5.66 6.74
N ALA A 123 13.17 5.13 7.27
CA ALA A 123 13.44 3.69 7.27
C ALA A 123 12.32 2.89 7.96
N PHE A 124 11.90 3.32 9.15
CA PHE A 124 10.80 2.68 9.88
C PHE A 124 9.49 2.74 9.08
N LEU A 125 9.18 3.89 8.50
CA LEU A 125 7.93 4.06 7.74
C LEU A 125 7.86 3.17 6.49
N VAL A 126 9.00 2.89 5.85
CA VAL A 126 9.03 1.94 4.72
C VAL A 126 8.78 0.51 5.20
N GLU A 127 9.42 0.10 6.29
CA GLU A 127 9.25 -1.25 6.88
C GLU A 127 7.81 -1.45 7.38
N ASP A 128 7.24 -0.43 8.03
CA ASP A 128 5.85 -0.38 8.48
C ASP A 128 4.87 -0.42 7.30
N TYR A 129 5.15 0.31 6.21
CA TYR A 129 4.33 0.28 5.01
C TYR A 129 4.21 -1.12 4.41
N VAL A 130 5.33 -1.84 4.29
CA VAL A 130 5.32 -3.22 3.75
C VAL A 130 4.56 -4.15 4.70
N SER A 131 4.77 -4.04 6.01
CA SER A 131 4.07 -4.85 7.02
C SER A 131 2.56 -4.59 7.01
N HIS A 132 2.15 -3.33 6.87
CA HIS A 132 0.75 -2.93 6.74
C HIS A 132 0.12 -3.48 5.46
N LEU A 133 0.85 -3.44 4.34
CA LEU A 133 0.44 -4.04 3.08
C LEU A 133 0.22 -5.55 3.24
N GLU A 134 1.16 -6.28 3.83
CA GLU A 134 1.04 -7.72 4.10
C GLU A 134 -0.18 -8.05 4.97
N HIS A 135 -0.44 -7.27 6.02
CA HIS A 135 -1.62 -7.45 6.88
C HIS A 135 -2.93 -7.44 6.09
N HIS A 136 -3.11 -6.47 5.18
CA HIS A 136 -4.33 -6.36 4.37
C HIS A 136 -4.40 -7.36 3.23
N LEU A 137 -3.26 -7.75 2.66
CA LEU A 137 -3.26 -8.83 1.67
C LEU A 137 -3.70 -10.17 2.30
N GLY A 138 -3.41 -10.41 3.58
CA GLY A 138 -3.95 -11.54 4.34
C GLY A 138 -5.47 -11.51 4.52
N GLN A 139 -6.13 -10.38 4.25
CA GLN A 139 -7.59 -10.27 4.23
C GLN A 139 -8.17 -10.51 2.82
N ILE A 140 -7.35 -10.39 1.77
CA ILE A 140 -7.75 -10.63 0.38
C ILE A 140 -7.56 -12.12 0.02
N PHE A 141 -6.46 -12.71 0.48
CA PHE A 141 -6.03 -14.06 0.13
C PHE A 141 -6.04 -14.97 1.37
N ASP A 142 -6.87 -16.00 1.35
CA ASP A 142 -6.95 -16.98 2.46
C ASP A 142 -5.68 -17.82 2.60
N ASP A 143 -4.90 -17.94 1.51
CA ASP A 143 -3.62 -18.64 1.41
C ASP A 143 -2.42 -17.67 1.45
N PHE A 144 -2.56 -16.54 2.15
CA PHE A 144 -1.47 -15.58 2.35
C PHE A 144 -0.34 -16.19 3.22
N ASP A 145 0.49 -17.05 2.61
CA ASP A 145 1.76 -17.50 3.14
C ASP A 145 2.86 -17.09 2.16
N PHE A 146 3.11 -15.79 2.14
CA PHE A 146 4.18 -15.18 1.35
C PHE A 146 5.52 -15.40 2.07
N LYS A 147 5.96 -16.65 2.09
CA LYS A 147 7.34 -17.00 2.40
C LYS A 147 8.22 -16.55 1.23
N ALA A 148 8.55 -15.27 1.22
CA ALA A 148 9.78 -14.77 0.60
C ALA A 148 10.95 -15.01 1.55
#